data_AF-A0A5D2HJW6-F1
#
_entry.id   AF-A0A5D2HJW6-F1
#
_cell.length_a   1.000
_cell.length_b   1.000
_cell.length_c   1.000
_cell.angle_alpha   90.00
_cell.angle_beta   90.00
_cell.angle_gamma   90.00
#
_symmetry.space_group_name_H-M   'P 1'
#
loop_
_entity.id
_entity.type
_entity.pdbx_description
1 polymer ?
#
loop_
_entity_poly.entity_id
_entity_poly.type
_entity_poly.pdbx_seq_one_letter_code
_entity_poly.pdbx_strand_id
1 'polypeptide(L)'
;MLFPPLLVFASIFSACCLATSTLGATLAKDEVEALKSIGKTLGKTNWNFNIDPCSSRDESWAKFAKKGAYYVNNVTCNCSSSPCHIVRM
;
A
#
# COMPACT_ATOMS: atom_id res chain seq x y z
N MET A 1 27.23 -41.61 0.13
CA MET A 1 26.89 -40.51 1.04
C MET A 1 26.84 -39.22 0.23
N LEU A 2 25.71 -38.90 -0.42
CA LEU A 2 25.59 -37.73 -1.31
C LEU A 2 24.15 -37.18 -1.30
N PHE A 3 23.59 -36.97 -0.12
CA PHE A 3 22.21 -36.46 0.03
C PHE A 3 22.06 -35.20 0.92
N PRO A 4 22.97 -34.87 1.88
CA PRO A 4 22.76 -33.67 2.70
C PRO A 4 22.92 -32.32 1.97
N PRO A 5 23.91 -32.09 1.08
CA PRO A 5 24.11 -30.74 0.52
C PRO A 5 22.99 -30.36 -0.47
N LEU A 6 22.48 -31.31 -1.24
CA LEU A 6 21.39 -31.10 -2.22
C LEU A 6 20.08 -30.64 -1.55
N LEU A 7 19.77 -31.19 -0.38
CA LEU A 7 18.60 -30.79 0.42
C LEU A 7 18.78 -29.40 1.04
N VAL A 8 20.00 -29.03 1.44
CA VAL A 8 20.30 -27.69 1.96
C VAL A 8 20.18 -26.64 0.85
N PHE A 9 20.69 -26.92 -0.36
CA PHE A 9 20.53 -26.04 -1.52
C PHE A 9 19.07 -25.86 -1.92
N ALA A 10 18.27 -26.93 -1.92
CA ALA A 10 16.84 -26.85 -2.20
C ALA A 10 16.07 -26.01 -1.16
N SER A 11 16.46 -26.12 0.12
CA SER A 11 15.87 -25.34 1.21
C SER A 11 16.16 -23.84 1.10
N ILE A 12 17.41 -23.48 0.76
CA ILE A 12 17.82 -22.08 0.54
C ILE A 12 17.09 -21.47 -0.67
N PHE A 13 16.95 -22.22 -1.75
CA PHE A 13 16.25 -21.76 -2.96
C PHE A 13 14.73 -21.55 -2.68
N SER A 14 14.11 -22.46 -1.92
CA SER A 14 12.71 -22.34 -1.50
C SER A 14 12.47 -21.11 -0.59
N ALA A 15 13.34 -20.88 0.39
CA ALA A 15 13.25 -19.72 1.28
C ALA A 15 13.43 -18.38 0.54
N CYS A 16 14.26 -18.35 -0.52
CA CYS A 16 14.48 -17.15 -1.33
C CYS A 16 13.26 -16.80 -2.19
N CYS A 17 12.55 -17.81 -2.72
CA CYS A 17 11.34 -17.61 -3.53
C CYS A 17 10.12 -17.11 -2.72
N LEU A 18 10.10 -17.33 -1.40
CA LEU A 18 9.06 -16.80 -0.51
C LEU A 18 9.28 -15.32 -0.14
N ALA A 19 10.47 -14.79 -0.39
CA ALA A 19 10.82 -13.40 -0.17
C ALA A 19 10.49 -12.50 -1.38
N THR A 20 9.43 -12.81 -2.13
CA THR A 20 8.79 -11.81 -2.99
C THR A 20 8.10 -10.80 -2.09
N SER A 21 8.89 -9.90 -1.52
CA SER A 21 8.42 -8.64 -0.99
C SER A 21 7.63 -8.00 -2.11
N THR A 22 6.32 -7.88 -1.92
CA THR A 22 5.51 -6.97 -2.73
C THR A 22 6.06 -5.59 -2.44
N LEU A 23 7.06 -5.15 -3.23
CA LEU A 23 7.50 -3.78 -3.24
C LEU A 23 6.24 -3.00 -3.64
N GLY A 24 5.56 -2.45 -2.64
CA GLY A 24 4.21 -1.92 -2.79
C GLY A 24 4.21 -0.99 -3.98
N ALA A 25 3.39 -1.32 -4.99
CA ALA A 25 3.43 -0.57 -6.23
C ALA A 25 3.07 0.88 -5.88
N THR A 26 4.03 1.77 -6.07
CA THR A 26 3.85 3.19 -5.82
C THR A 26 2.73 3.69 -6.71
N LEU A 27 1.78 4.39 -6.11
CA LEU A 27 0.66 4.98 -6.82
C LEU A 27 1.12 5.83 -8.01
N ALA A 28 0.37 5.81 -9.12
CA ALA A 28 0.67 6.65 -10.27
C ALA A 28 0.66 8.14 -9.90
N LYS A 29 1.55 8.93 -10.50
CA LYS A 29 1.68 10.37 -10.19
C LYS A 29 0.35 11.12 -10.35
N ASP A 30 -0.41 10.79 -11.38
CA ASP A 30 -1.70 11.44 -11.66
C ASP A 30 -2.73 11.15 -10.57
N GLU A 31 -2.75 9.93 -10.01
CA GLU A 31 -3.61 9.60 -8.87
C GLU A 31 -3.18 10.35 -7.60
N VAL A 32 -1.87 10.52 -7.36
CA VAL A 32 -1.35 11.32 -6.24
C VAL A 32 -1.77 12.79 -6.37
N GLU A 33 -1.69 13.37 -7.56
CA GLU A 33 -2.11 14.75 -7.81
C GLU A 33 -3.63 14.93 -7.67
N ALA A 34 -4.41 13.99 -8.20
CA ALA A 34 -5.85 13.96 -8.01
C ALA A 34 -6.21 13.91 -6.51
N LEU A 35 -5.52 13.07 -5.73
CA LEU A 35 -5.72 12.97 -4.28
C LEU A 35 -5.40 14.27 -3.55
N LYS A 36 -4.33 14.97 -3.94
CA LYS A 36 -3.99 16.29 -3.38
C LYS A 36 -5.11 17.31 -3.64
N SER A 37 -5.65 17.32 -4.86
CA SER A 37 -6.76 18.20 -5.23
C SER A 37 -8.03 17.91 -4.42
N ILE A 38 -8.38 16.63 -4.28
CA ILE A 38 -9.53 16.18 -3.49
C ILE A 38 -9.33 16.52 -2.02
N GLY A 39 -8.15 16.23 -1.46
CA GLY A 39 -7.82 16.56 -0.08
C GLY A 39 -7.94 18.06 0.20
N LYS A 40 -7.47 18.92 -0.72
CA LYS A 40 -7.65 20.38 -0.62
C LYS A 40 -9.12 20.78 -0.65
N THR A 41 -9.91 20.19 -1.55
CA THR A 41 -11.34 20.48 -1.71
C THR A 41 -12.15 20.07 -0.47
N LEU A 42 -11.81 18.93 0.13
CA LEU A 42 -12.47 18.39 1.33
C LEU A 42 -11.92 18.94 2.65
N GLY A 43 -10.90 19.80 2.62
CA GLY A 43 -10.23 20.32 3.83
C GLY A 43 -9.49 19.23 4.63
N LYS A 44 -9.04 18.16 3.97
CA LYS A 44 -8.27 17.06 4.58
C LYS A 44 -6.82 17.49 4.81
N THR A 45 -6.55 18.07 5.97
CA THR A 45 -5.21 18.54 6.35
C THR A 45 -4.34 17.45 6.98
N ASN A 46 -4.91 16.30 7.29
CA ASN A 46 -4.24 15.22 8.01
C ASN A 46 -3.82 14.04 7.11
N TRP A 47 -3.86 14.20 5.77
CA TRP A 47 -3.31 13.25 4.81
C TRP A 47 -1.81 13.46 4.64
N ASN A 48 -1.02 12.39 4.76
CA ASN A 48 0.43 12.46 4.63
C ASN A 48 0.89 11.99 3.25
N PHE A 49 0.95 12.91 2.28
CA PHE A 49 1.35 12.61 0.90
C PHE A 49 2.82 12.18 0.72
N ASN A 50 3.62 12.14 1.78
CA ASN A 50 4.97 11.55 1.74
C ASN A 50 4.95 10.03 1.88
N ILE A 51 3.80 9.47 2.23
CA ILE A 51 3.61 8.03 2.41
C ILE A 51 2.58 7.58 1.37
N ASP A 52 2.92 6.56 0.60
CA ASP A 52 2.01 6.01 -0.38
C ASP A 52 0.82 5.29 0.31
N PRO A 53 -0.43 5.67 -0.01
CA PRO A 53 -1.63 5.09 0.60
C PRO A 53 -1.82 3.61 0.29
N CYS A 54 -1.23 3.08 -0.79
CA CYS A 54 -1.42 1.68 -1.19
C CYS A 54 -0.35 0.72 -0.67
N SER A 55 0.80 1.24 -0.21
CA SER A 55 1.89 0.44 0.35
C SER A 55 2.01 0.52 1.87
N SER A 56 1.26 1.42 2.51
CA SER A 56 1.29 1.63 3.96
C SER A 56 -0.08 1.49 4.61
N ARG A 57 -0.11 1.13 5.90
CA ARG A 57 -1.33 1.22 6.74
C ARG A 57 -1.32 2.48 7.59
N ASP A 58 -0.80 3.58 7.06
CA ASP A 58 -0.69 4.84 7.80
C ASP A 58 -2.08 5.40 8.14
N GLU A 59 -2.28 5.82 9.39
CA GLU A 59 -3.56 6.34 9.86
C GLU A 59 -4.00 7.62 9.12
N SER A 60 -3.10 8.33 8.47
CA SER A 60 -3.46 9.48 7.64
C SER A 60 -4.43 9.07 6.52
N TRP A 61 -4.35 7.84 6.02
CA TRP A 61 -5.17 7.33 4.91
C TRP A 61 -6.42 6.55 5.35
N ALA A 62 -6.34 5.87 6.48
CA ALA A 62 -7.43 5.05 7.02
C ALA A 62 -7.59 5.30 8.54
N LYS A 63 -8.53 6.17 8.91
CA LYS A 63 -8.82 6.50 10.32
C LYS A 63 -10.32 6.48 10.59
N PHE A 64 -10.67 5.87 11.72
CA PHE A 64 -12.04 5.89 12.22
C PHE A 64 -12.55 7.33 12.40
N ALA A 65 -13.78 7.56 11.96
CA ALA A 65 -14.47 8.83 12.10
C ALA A 65 -14.52 9.25 13.58
N LYS A 66 -14.23 10.52 13.87
CA LYS A 66 -14.70 11.11 15.13
C LYS A 66 -16.22 11.24 15.06
N LYS A 67 -16.90 11.11 16.20
CA LYS A 67 -18.36 11.28 16.30
C LYS A 67 -18.76 12.65 15.71
N GLY A 68 -19.61 12.64 14.68
CA GLY A 68 -20.06 13.86 13.97
C GLY A 68 -19.17 14.30 12.81
N ALA A 69 -18.16 13.54 12.40
CA ALA A 69 -17.38 13.86 11.21
C ALA A 69 -18.22 13.63 9.93
N TYR A 70 -18.24 14.63 9.05
CA TYR A 70 -18.92 14.53 7.75
C TYR A 70 -18.11 13.68 6.74
N TYR A 71 -16.78 13.75 6.81
CA TYR A 71 -15.88 12.97 5.95
C TYR A 71 -14.87 12.17 6.77
N VAL A 72 -14.73 10.89 6.44
CA VAL A 72 -13.76 9.96 7.07
C VAL A 72 -12.52 9.80 6.21
N ASN A 73 -11.42 9.30 6.77
CA ASN A 73 -10.26 8.90 5.97
C ASN A 73 -10.40 7.41 5.71
N ASN A 74 -10.66 7.03 4.46
CA ASN A 74 -10.81 5.63 4.08
C ASN A 74 -10.39 5.38 2.64
N VAL A 75 -9.14 5.67 2.32
CA VAL A 75 -8.59 5.37 1.00
C VAL A 75 -8.42 3.86 0.86
N THR A 76 -9.00 3.29 -0.18
CA THR A 76 -8.91 1.86 -0.50
C THR A 76 -8.25 1.66 -1.85
N CYS A 77 -7.27 0.76 -1.90
CA CYS A 77 -6.54 0.43 -3.11
C CYS A 77 -6.89 -0.97 -3.63
N ASN A 78 -6.84 -1.11 -4.95
CA ASN A 78 -6.78 -2.40 -5.62
C ASN A 78 -5.39 -2.59 -6.21
N CYS A 79 -4.71 -3.65 -5.76
CA CYS A 79 -3.37 -4.03 -6.20
C CYS A 79 -3.35 -5.40 -6.90
N SER A 80 -4.50 -5.87 -7.41
CA SER A 80 -4.55 -7.09 -8.24
C SER A 80 -3.76 -6.94 -9.54
N SER A 81 -3.56 -5.71 -10.01
CA SER A 81 -2.66 -5.34 -11.10
C SER A 81 -1.55 -4.42 -10.58
N SER A 82 -0.43 -4.38 -11.30
CA SER A 82 0.62 -3.37 -11.10
C SER A 82 0.57 -2.38 -12.27
N PRO A 83 0.51 -1.06 -12.02
CA PRO A 83 0.53 -0.40 -10.70
C PRO A 83 -0.77 -0.57 -9.89
N CYS A 84 -0.70 -0.36 -8.57
CA CYS A 84 -1.87 -0.28 -7.70
C CYS A 84 -2.70 0.97 -8.05
N HIS A 85 -4.02 0.88 -7.87
CA HIS A 85 -4.94 1.98 -8.13
C HIS A 85 -5.87 2.24 -6.94
N ILE A 86 -6.23 3.50 -6.74
CA ILE A 86 -7.24 3.86 -5.74
C ILE A 86 -8.62 3.62 -6.33
N VAL A 87 -9.42 2.83 -5.62
CA VAL A 87 -10.77 2.43 -6.07
C VAL A 87 -11.87 3.07 -5.23
N ARG A 88 -11.58 3.49 -4.00
CA ARG A 88 -12.53 4.13 -3.08
C ARG A 88 -11.83 5.11 -2.13
N MET A 89 -12.59 6.12 -1.68
CA MET A 89 -12.18 7.15 -0.73
C MET A 89 -13.37 7.62 0.10
#